data_AF-A0A7K2PDH3-F1
#
_entry.id   AF-A0A7K2PDH3-F1
#
_cell.length_a   1.000
_cell.length_b   1.000
_cell.length_c   1.000
_cell.angle_alpha   90.00
_cell.angle_beta   90.00
_cell.angle_gamma   90.00
#
_symmetry.space_group_name_H-M   'P 1'
#
loop_
_entity.id
_entity.type
_entity.pdbx_description
1 polymer ?
#
loop_
_entity_poly.entity_id
_entity_poly.type
_entity_poly.pdbx_seq_one_letter_code
_entity_poly.pdbx_strand_id
1 'polypeptide(L)'
;MSLFGHSLAAPYALDALEGAERVRFERHLKGCARCAAEVRALSEDAVRLARSTAAPAPPALRERVLAAVRTIAQEPAPARGPVP
;
A
#
# COMPACT_ATOMS: atom_id res chain seq x y z
N MET A 1 12.09 25.16 -1.92
CA MET A 1 11.65 23.96 -2.66
C MET A 1 10.46 23.30 -1.96
N SER A 2 9.37 24.05 -1.72
CA SER A 2 8.27 23.61 -0.82
C SER A 2 6.95 23.26 -1.52
N LEU A 3 6.90 23.30 -2.85
CA LEU A 3 5.65 23.14 -3.61
C LEU A 3 5.54 21.83 -4.42
N PHE A 4 6.66 21.13 -4.67
CA PHE A 4 6.66 19.89 -5.49
C PHE A 4 6.77 18.57 -4.67
N GLY A 5 6.90 18.64 -3.34
CA GLY A 5 7.02 17.45 -2.47
C GLY A 5 5.72 17.01 -1.78
N HIS A 6 4.89 17.97 -1.34
CA HIS A 6 3.58 17.67 -0.73
C HIS A 6 2.53 17.21 -1.75
N SER A 7 2.73 17.44 -3.05
CA SER A 7 1.77 16.99 -4.06
C SER A 7 1.76 15.47 -4.28
N LEU A 8 2.74 14.73 -3.75
CA LEU A 8 2.88 13.29 -3.98
C LEU A 8 2.32 12.41 -2.85
N ALA A 9 1.97 12.99 -1.68
CA ALA A 9 1.44 12.21 -0.56
C ALA A 9 0.07 11.58 -0.88
N ALA A 10 -0.83 12.35 -1.49
CA ALA A 10 -2.14 11.87 -1.93
C ALA A 10 -2.07 10.78 -3.01
N PRO A 11 -1.38 10.98 -4.15
CA PRO A 11 -1.26 9.90 -5.13
C PRO A 11 -0.49 8.70 -4.58
N TYR A 12 0.48 8.87 -3.67
CA TYR A 12 1.11 7.73 -3.01
C TYR A 12 0.14 6.95 -2.12
N ALA A 13 -0.66 7.63 -1.29
CA ALA A 13 -1.63 7.00 -0.41
C ALA A 13 -2.73 6.23 -1.18
N LEU A 14 -2.99 6.62 -2.43
CA LEU A 14 -3.93 5.97 -3.34
C LEU A 14 -3.26 4.97 -4.29
N ASP A 15 -1.99 4.62 -4.06
CA ASP A 15 -1.19 3.71 -4.90
C ASP A 15 -1.11 4.12 -6.38
N ALA A 16 -1.17 5.44 -6.65
CA ALA A 16 -1.17 6.03 -7.98
C ALA A 16 0.21 6.52 -8.46
N LEU A 17 1.28 6.26 -7.70
CA LEU A 17 2.65 6.56 -8.12
C LEU A 17 3.30 5.33 -8.74
N GLU A 18 3.95 5.53 -9.89
CA GLU A 18 4.60 4.45 -10.64
C GLU A 18 6.11 4.64 -10.73
N GLY A 19 6.81 3.52 -10.92
CA GLY A 19 8.24 3.45 -11.25
C GLY A 19 9.12 4.38 -10.42
N ALA A 20 9.85 5.25 -11.12
CA ALA A 20 10.85 6.11 -10.49
C ALA A 20 10.25 7.17 -9.54
N GLU A 21 8.99 7.57 -9.73
CA GLU A 21 8.34 8.56 -8.88
C GLU A 21 8.04 7.99 -7.49
N ARG A 22 7.48 6.77 -7.45
CA ARG A 22 7.25 6.03 -6.21
C ARG A 22 8.54 5.85 -5.41
N VAL A 23 9.61 5.37 -6.06
CA VAL A 23 10.91 5.15 -5.40
C VAL A 23 11.49 6.46 -4.84
N ARG A 24 11.37 7.57 -5.58
CA ARG A 24 11.82 8.89 -5.09
C ARG A 24 11.03 9.34 -3.87
N PHE A 25 9.71 9.13 -3.87
CA PHE A 25 8.85 9.52 -2.76
C PHE A 25 9.07 8.64 -1.52
N GLU A 26 9.24 7.32 -1.68
CA GLU A 26 9.58 6.40 -0.59
C GLU A 26 10.91 6.77 0.09
N ARG A 27 11.91 7.20 -0.68
CA ARG A 27 13.15 7.73 -0.11
C ARG A 27 12.92 9.00 0.71
N HIS A 28 12.02 9.90 0.25
CA HIS A 28 11.66 11.10 0.99
C HIS A 28 10.92 10.77 2.30
N LEU A 29 10.01 9.79 2.28
CA LEU A 29 9.25 9.36 3.46
C LEU A 29 10.14 8.92 4.62
N LYS A 30 11.32 8.35 4.34
CA LYS A 30 12.29 7.94 5.38
C LYS A 30 12.81 9.11 6.23
N GLY A 31 12.73 10.35 5.74
CA GLY A 31 13.28 11.54 6.42
C GLY A 31 12.28 12.66 6.70
N CYS A 32 11.01 12.51 6.36
CA CYS A 32 10.03 13.59 6.45
C CYS A 32 8.80 13.19 7.29
N ALA A 33 8.81 13.55 8.58
CA ALA A 33 7.72 13.27 9.50
C ALA A 33 6.37 13.88 9.05
N ARG A 34 6.41 15.06 8.41
CA ARG A 34 5.20 15.72 7.88
C ARG A 34 4.53 14.90 6.77
N CYS A 35 5.30 14.47 5.77
CA CYS A 35 4.77 13.64 4.69
C CYS A 35 4.34 12.25 5.19
N ALA A 36 5.02 11.68 6.18
CA ALA A 36 4.59 10.44 6.80
C ALA A 36 3.23 10.59 7.52
N ALA A 37 3.04 11.69 8.26
CA ALA A 37 1.76 11.98 8.91
C ALA A 37 0.64 12.22 7.90
N GLU A 38 0.93 12.92 6.80
CA GLU A 38 -0.02 13.18 5.72
C GLU A 38 -0.43 11.90 4.99
N VAL A 39 0.52 11.05 4.60
CA VAL A 39 0.24 9.74 3.99
C VAL A 39 -0.63 8.89 4.91
N ARG A 40 -0.35 8.88 6.22
CA ARG A 40 -1.16 8.14 7.18
C ARG A 40 -2.60 8.65 7.21
N ALA A 41 -2.82 9.95 7.36
CA ALA A 41 -4.15 10.54 7.39
C ALA A 41 -4.92 10.25 6.08
N LEU A 42 -4.27 10.44 4.93
CA LEU A 42 -4.87 10.18 3.63
C LEU A 42 -5.20 8.69 3.42
N SER A 43 -4.37 7.78 3.92
CA SER A 43 -4.62 6.34 3.86
C SER A 43 -5.83 5.93 4.69
N GLU A 44 -6.00 6.53 5.87
CA GLU A 44 -7.17 6.33 6.73
C GLU A 44 -8.46 6.81 6.04
N ASP A 45 -8.41 7.96 5.36
CA ASP A 45 -9.52 8.48 4.56
C ASP A 45 -9.83 7.62 3.33
N ALA A 46 -8.80 7.13 2.63
CA ALA A 46 -8.96 6.21 1.51
C ALA A 46 -9.68 4.92 1.93
N VAL A 47 -9.34 4.36 3.11
CA VAL A 47 -10.04 3.18 3.66
C VAL A 47 -11.51 3.49 3.95
N ARG A 48 -11.82 4.67 4.48
CA ARG A 48 -13.21 5.08 4.73
C ARG A 48 -14.02 5.15 3.44
N LEU A 49 -13.45 5.72 2.37
CA LEU A 49 -14.07 5.81 1.05
C LEU A 49 -14.24 4.42 0.40
N ALA A 50 -13.24 3.55 0.52
CA ALA A 50 -13.33 2.18 0.02
C ALA A 50 -14.46 1.39 0.70
N ARG A 51 -14.64 1.59 2.01
CA ARG A 51 -15.73 0.93 2.76
C ARG A 51 -17.12 1.43 2.39
N SER A 52 -17.28 2.72 2.10
CA SER A 52 -18.58 3.28 1.71
C SER A 52 -19.07 2.79 0.34
N THR A 53 -18.17 2.22 -0.47
CA THR A 53 -18.45 1.73 -1.82
C THR A 53 -18.34 0.19 -1.94
N ALA A 54 -18.03 -0.51 -0.84
CA ALA A 54 -17.80 -1.95 -0.85
C ALA A 54 -19.09 -2.74 -1.15
N ALA A 55 -19.00 -3.69 -2.08
CA ALA A 55 -20.05 -4.65 -2.37
C ALA A 55 -19.82 -5.99 -1.62
N PRO A 56 -20.88 -6.76 -1.31
CA PRO A 56 -20.74 -8.10 -0.77
C PRO A 56 -19.90 -9.00 -1.68
N ALA A 57 -18.97 -9.75 -1.09
CA ALA A 57 -18.18 -10.72 -1.83
C ALA A 57 -19.07 -11.90 -2.30
N PRO A 58 -18.81 -12.49 -3.49
CA PRO A 58 -19.48 -13.70 -3.91
C PRO A 58 -19.32 -14.85 -2.89
N PRO A 59 -20.37 -15.63 -2.57
CA PRO A 59 -20.34 -16.64 -1.50
C PRO A 59 -19.19 -17.65 -1.58
N ALA A 60 -18.81 -18.06 -2.80
CA ALA A 60 -17.75 -19.05 -3.05
C ALA A 60 -16.35 -18.43 -3.18
N LEU A 61 -16.20 -17.09 -3.10
CA LEU A 61 -14.90 -16.43 -3.35
C LEU A 61 -13.83 -16.91 -2.36
N ARG A 62 -14.17 -17.01 -1.08
CA ARG A 62 -13.25 -17.46 -0.03
C ARG A 62 -12.72 -18.87 -0.30
N GLU A 63 -13.63 -19.81 -0.58
CA GLU A 63 -13.26 -21.20 -0.83
C GLU A 63 -12.37 -21.32 -2.07
N ARG A 64 -12.74 -20.64 -3.17
CA ARG A 64 -11.95 -20.59 -4.41
C ARG A 64 -10.53 -20.07 -4.19
N VAL A 65 -10.40 -18.96 -3.46
CA VAL A 65 -9.09 -18.38 -3.15
C VAL A 65 -8.24 -19.34 -2.32
N LEU A 66 -8.82 -19.94 -1.27
CA LEU A 66 -8.08 -20.88 -0.42
C LEU A 66 -7.69 -22.18 -1.15
N ALA A 67 -8.51 -22.65 -2.09
CA ALA A 67 -8.16 -23.78 -2.96
C ALA A 67 -7.00 -23.43 -3.90
N ALA A 68 -7.02 -22.23 -4.49
CA ALA A 68 -5.94 -21.75 -5.36
C ALA A 68 -4.61 -21.63 -4.59
N VAL A 69 -4.62 -21.06 -3.38
CA VAL A 69 -3.41 -20.92 -2.54
C VAL A 69 -2.72 -22.27 -2.28
N ARG A 70 -3.46 -23.36 -2.14
CA ARG A 70 -2.88 -24.71 -1.91
C ARG A 70 -2.18 -25.32 -3.12
N THR A 71 -2.49 -24.83 -4.32
CA THR A 71 -2.04 -25.43 -5.59
C THR A 71 -1.03 -24.55 -6.33
N ILE A 72 -1.08 -23.25 -6.10
CA ILE A 72 -0.12 -22.28 -6.65
C ILE A 72 1.17 -22.39 -5.84
N ALA A 73 2.30 -22.64 -6.52
CA ALA A 73 3.62 -22.57 -5.90
C ALA A 73 3.84 -21.18 -5.28
N GLN A 74 4.18 -21.15 -4.00
CA GLN A 74 4.46 -19.91 -3.28
C GLN A 74 5.92 -19.51 -3.50
N GLU A 75 6.18 -18.22 -3.64
CA GLU A 75 7.56 -17.74 -3.63
C GLU A 75 8.24 -18.08 -2.31
N PRO A 76 9.53 -18.46 -2.33
CA PRO A 76 10.27 -18.73 -1.11
C PRO A 76 10.28 -17.49 -0.22
N ALA A 77 10.04 -17.69 1.08
CA ALA A 77 10.10 -16.60 2.04
C ALA A 77 11.50 -15.95 1.99
N PRO A 78 11.60 -14.61 2.07
CA PRO A 78 12.90 -13.96 2.18
C PRO A 78 13.64 -14.54 3.39
N ALA A 79 14.94 -14.82 3.21
CA ALA A 79 15.77 -15.35 4.29
C ALA A 79 15.67 -14.42 5.50
N ARG A 80 15.12 -14.93 6.60
CA ARG A 80 15.09 -14.20 7.86
C ARG A 80 16.53 -14.07 8.32
N GLY A 81 17.13 -12.90 8.11
CA GLY A 81 18.45 -12.58 8.65
C GLY A 81 18.45 -12.72 10.18
N PRO A 82 19.62 -12.87 10.81
CA PRO A 82 19.72 -12.96 12.26
C PRO A 82 19.02 -11.76 12.91
N VAL A 83 18.10 -12.02 13.84
CA VAL A 83 17.55 -10.98 14.73
C VAL A 83 18.67 -10.65 15.73
N PRO A 84 19.13 -9.38 15.84
CA PRO A 84 20.12 -8.98 16.82
C PRO A 84 19.58 -9.02 18.26
#